data_AF-A0A8T0PHG9-F1
#
_entry.id   AF-A0A8T0PHG9-F1
#
_cell.length_a   1.000
_cell.length_b   1.000
_cell.length_c   1.000
_cell.angle_alpha   90.00
_cell.angle_beta   90.00
_cell.angle_gamma   90.00
#
_symmetry.space_group_name_H-M   'P 1'
#
loop_
_entity.id
_entity.type
_entity.pdbx_description
1 polymer ?
#
loop_
_entity_poly.entity_id
_entity_poly.type
_entity_poly.pdbx_seq_one_letter_code
_entity_poly.pdbx_strand_id
1 'polypeptide(L)'
;MGTVLDALTSKFLSKLGEIIQDEVVMTCRVKKDIKRLKINLEHFAAVREDAEALAIEDGGTALWWQNITDVMFDVDDVIDYFMAHSPKPSPPPRSVRCDQFLFSCLVNASFDHKVAKRIKDINGKLSEIKMNRDMFSLDIGNRQQFQVTDVDRSQTCSIDELEVVGRDIKQAADELVKMIVSTCYENRSTVFGIQGMGGIGKTTLAQKIFNDQRIREKFQVHIWLCISQSYTEIGLIRQAIRMAGATCDQLETKTELLPHLMDTIRGKNVFLVLDDVWKSDVWIDLLRLPFERGLKSRILVTTRHLDVLAEMHAAYAHKVNKMNDRDGLELLMKKSFRPYEQTSDFSDVGYQIVKKCDGLPLAIKVVSGVLATKRTRGEWENIRDSRWSVHGLPKELGGPLYLSYRHLPPQLKQCFLWCALLPPYFEIVRDDVAYWWVAEGFVRKEDSYPIHEIAEEYYHELIRRNILQPRPEFVDKGESTMHDLLRSLGQYLTKDHSLSMNSENSKALPNLRRLVISSDIEEIPAIEEQKHMRSLLIFNNKNFELVNKEIRRIEHIRVLVLTGTGIHNIPESVGSLVLLRLLDLSFTKINNLPESIGNLVSLEYLRLYG
;
A
#
# COMPACT_ATOMS: atom_id res chain seq x y z
N MET A 1 -4.27 1.69 14.06
CA MET A 1 -3.23 2.52 14.70
C MET A 1 -2.19 1.70 15.47
N GLY A 2 -2.52 0.57 16.11
CA GLY A 2 -1.64 0.04 17.15
C GLY A 2 -0.45 -0.82 16.77
N THR A 3 -0.47 -1.44 15.60
CA THR A 3 0.62 -2.33 15.20
C THR A 3 1.82 -1.68 14.52
N VAL A 4 1.73 -0.38 14.20
CA VAL A 4 2.94 0.42 13.93
C VAL A 4 3.82 0.36 15.17
N LEU A 5 3.23 0.50 16.35
CA LEU A 5 3.96 0.47 17.60
C LEU A 5 4.52 -0.91 17.90
N ASP A 6 3.82 -2.00 17.62
CA ASP A 6 4.37 -3.36 17.79
C ASP A 6 5.67 -3.59 17.01
N ALA A 7 5.67 -3.23 15.73
CA ALA A 7 6.82 -3.34 14.87
C ALA A 7 7.97 -2.43 15.37
N LEU A 8 7.65 -1.19 15.73
CA LEU A 8 8.61 -0.23 16.27
C LEU A 8 9.18 -0.67 17.62
N THR A 9 8.36 -1.14 18.56
CA THR A 9 8.80 -1.60 19.88
C THR A 9 9.77 -2.76 19.76
N SER A 10 9.44 -3.77 18.95
CA SER A 10 10.33 -4.91 18.73
C SER A 10 11.66 -4.47 18.10
N LYS A 11 11.61 -3.59 17.10
CA LYS A 11 12.79 -3.00 16.45
C LYS A 11 13.65 -2.24 17.46
N PHE A 12 13.04 -1.41 18.29
CA PHE A 12 13.75 -0.58 19.27
C PHE A 12 14.35 -1.41 20.39
N LEU A 13 13.64 -2.41 20.92
CA LEU A 13 14.16 -3.27 21.98
C LEU A 13 15.42 -4.04 21.51
N SER A 14 15.44 -4.50 20.26
CA SER A 14 16.64 -5.11 19.65
C SER A 14 17.79 -4.09 19.57
N LYS A 15 17.56 -2.95 18.91
CA LYS A 15 18.59 -1.93 18.68
C LYS A 15 19.13 -1.34 19.98
N LEU A 16 18.28 -1.04 20.95
CA LEU A 16 18.70 -0.55 22.26
C LEU A 16 19.50 -1.62 23.02
N GLY A 17 19.18 -2.91 22.80
CA GLY A 17 19.97 -4.03 23.31
C GLY A 17 21.41 -4.02 22.78
N GLU A 18 21.57 -3.90 21.46
CA GLU A 18 22.87 -3.80 20.78
C GLU A 18 23.66 -2.57 21.29
N ILE A 19 23.02 -1.40 21.32
CA ILE A 19 23.64 -0.14 21.80
C ILE A 19 24.11 -0.24 23.26
N ILE A 20 23.42 -1.00 24.13
CA ILE A 20 23.84 -1.20 25.52
C ILE A 20 25.06 -2.12 25.63
N GLN A 21 25.20 -3.09 24.73
CA GLN A 21 26.31 -4.04 24.69
C GLN A 21 27.60 -3.40 24.17
N ASP A 22 27.50 -2.41 23.28
CA ASP A 22 28.64 -1.62 22.79
C ASP A 22 29.17 -0.65 23.87
N GLU A 23 30.08 -1.13 24.73
CA GLU A 23 30.62 -0.36 25.87
C GLU A 23 31.51 0.84 25.47
N VAL A 24 31.99 0.87 24.23
CA VAL A 24 33.05 1.77 23.76
C VAL A 24 32.54 3.19 23.47
N VAL A 25 31.24 3.38 23.25
CA VAL A 25 30.72 4.60 22.60
C VAL A 25 30.09 5.62 23.56
N MET A 26 29.75 5.26 24.82
CA MET A 26 28.85 6.12 25.62
C MET A 26 29.30 6.45 27.04
N THR A 27 29.07 7.70 27.45
CA THR A 27 29.20 8.13 28.85
C THR A 27 28.23 7.39 29.78
N CYS A 28 28.62 7.18 31.04
CA CYS A 28 27.81 6.48 32.06
C CYS A 28 26.38 7.03 32.23
N ARG A 29 26.17 8.33 31.97
CA ARG A 29 24.83 8.97 32.07
C ARG A 29 23.91 8.54 30.93
N VAL A 30 24.39 8.53 29.69
CA VAL A 30 23.62 8.10 28.51
C VAL A 30 23.22 6.63 28.63
N LYS A 31 24.14 5.78 29.11
CA LYS A 31 23.88 4.35 29.36
C LYS A 31 22.71 4.13 30.35
N LYS A 32 22.57 4.98 31.38
CA LYS A 32 21.44 4.91 32.34
C LYS A 32 20.13 5.32 31.68
N ASP A 33 20.13 6.39 30.91
CA ASP A 33 18.92 6.91 30.25
C ASP A 33 18.41 5.96 29.16
N ILE A 34 19.31 5.29 28.43
CA ILE A 34 18.98 4.24 27.45
C ILE A 34 18.39 3.00 28.13
N LYS A 35 18.98 2.56 29.25
CA LYS A 35 18.41 1.43 30.02
C LYS A 35 17.00 1.73 30.51
N ARG A 36 16.75 2.96 30.99
CA ARG A 36 15.41 3.39 31.40
C ARG A 36 14.44 3.43 30.22
N LEU A 37 14.88 3.91 29.05
CA LEU A 37 14.07 3.90 27.84
C LEU A 37 13.67 2.46 27.46
N LYS A 38 14.63 1.53 27.48
CA LYS A 38 14.38 0.10 27.23
C LYS A 38 13.30 -0.46 28.17
N ILE A 39 13.42 -0.22 29.48
CA ILE A 39 12.43 -0.67 30.48
C ILE A 39 11.04 -0.10 30.18
N ASN A 40 10.94 1.20 29.86
CA ASN A 40 9.65 1.81 29.52
C ASN A 40 9.03 1.16 28.26
N LEU A 41 9.85 0.84 27.26
CA LEU A 41 9.38 0.12 26.06
C LEU A 41 8.96 -1.32 26.36
N GLU A 42 9.60 -1.99 27.32
CA GLU A 42 9.18 -3.31 27.82
C GLU A 42 7.83 -3.23 28.55
N HIS A 43 7.60 -2.19 29.36
CA HIS A 43 6.30 -1.94 29.99
C HIS A 43 5.20 -1.67 28.96
N PHE A 44 5.48 -0.82 27.97
CA PHE A 44 4.54 -0.60 26.86
C PHE A 44 4.24 -1.91 26.14
N ALA A 45 5.27 -2.70 25.82
CA ALA A 45 5.11 -4.00 25.15
C ALA A 45 4.13 -4.93 25.89
N ALA A 46 4.13 -4.87 27.23
CA ALA A 46 3.28 -5.71 28.08
C ALA A 46 1.79 -5.30 28.09
N VAL A 47 1.46 -4.05 27.78
CA VAL A 47 0.07 -3.53 27.84
C VAL A 47 -0.52 -3.17 26.47
N ARG A 48 0.28 -3.22 25.39
CA ARG A 48 -0.10 -2.67 24.09
C ARG A 48 -1.31 -3.35 23.44
N GLU A 49 -1.44 -4.67 23.53
CA GLU A 49 -2.51 -5.40 22.85
C GLU A 49 -3.87 -5.03 23.46
N ASP A 50 -3.91 -4.97 24.79
CA ASP A 50 -5.07 -4.55 25.56
C ASP A 50 -5.41 -3.07 25.29
N ALA A 51 -4.38 -2.21 25.28
CA ALA A 51 -4.55 -0.80 25.00
C ALA A 51 -4.95 -0.52 23.53
N GLU A 52 -4.50 -1.31 22.54
CA GLU A 52 -4.94 -1.17 21.14
C GLU A 52 -6.41 -1.53 21.03
N ALA A 53 -6.82 -2.64 21.66
CA ALA A 53 -8.20 -3.09 21.69
C ALA A 53 -9.14 -2.07 22.35
N LEU A 54 -8.69 -1.36 23.38
CA LEU A 54 -9.45 -0.35 24.11
C LEU A 54 -9.41 1.04 23.47
N ALA A 55 -8.29 1.45 22.86
CA ALA A 55 -8.15 2.71 22.13
C ALA A 55 -9.17 2.86 21.00
N ILE A 56 -9.69 1.73 20.56
CA ILE A 56 -10.73 1.61 19.56
C ILE A 56 -12.11 2.05 20.07
N GLU A 57 -12.41 1.87 21.36
CA GLU A 57 -13.75 2.09 21.93
C GLU A 57 -13.82 3.32 22.82
N ASP A 58 -12.74 3.60 23.51
CA ASP A 58 -12.65 4.67 24.49
C ASP A 58 -11.80 5.83 23.95
N GLY A 59 -12.41 7.02 23.87
CA GLY A 59 -11.73 8.22 23.41
C GLY A 59 -10.53 8.60 24.29
N GLY A 60 -10.57 8.28 25.59
CA GLY A 60 -9.44 8.50 26.49
C GLY A 60 -8.24 7.63 26.13
N THR A 61 -8.49 6.35 25.86
CA THR A 61 -7.48 5.38 25.44
C THR A 61 -6.98 5.65 24.03
N ALA A 62 -7.83 6.18 23.13
CA ALA A 62 -7.43 6.64 21.81
C ALA A 62 -6.40 7.79 21.89
N LEU A 63 -6.65 8.78 22.74
CA LEU A 63 -5.72 9.89 22.98
C LEU A 63 -4.41 9.39 23.61
N TRP A 64 -4.51 8.48 24.58
CA TRP A 64 -3.33 7.82 25.17
C TRP A 64 -2.50 7.09 24.11
N TRP A 65 -3.16 6.39 23.19
CA TRP A 65 -2.54 5.66 22.09
C TRP A 65 -1.79 6.58 21.13
N GLN A 66 -2.41 7.71 20.79
CA GLN A 66 -1.79 8.74 19.95
C GLN A 66 -0.54 9.32 20.62
N ASN A 67 -0.61 9.65 21.91
CA ASN A 67 0.53 10.18 22.67
C ASN A 67 1.72 9.19 22.68
N ILE A 68 1.46 7.90 22.88
CA ILE A 68 2.52 6.88 22.79
C ILE A 68 3.05 6.77 21.35
N THR A 69 2.18 6.87 20.35
CA THR A 69 2.59 6.83 18.94
C THR A 69 3.60 7.93 18.63
N ASP A 70 3.32 9.16 19.05
CA ASP A 70 4.21 10.31 18.87
C ASP A 70 5.56 10.12 19.60
N VAL A 71 5.53 9.56 20.82
CA VAL A 71 6.76 9.28 21.57
C VAL A 71 7.60 8.17 20.91
N MET A 72 6.96 7.13 20.38
CA MET A 72 7.64 6.05 19.67
C MET A 72 8.29 6.54 18.36
N PHE A 73 7.67 7.51 17.73
CA PHE A 73 8.23 8.24 16.60
C PHE A 73 9.46 9.08 16.99
N ASP A 74 9.44 9.76 18.14
CA ASP A 74 10.64 10.42 18.69
C ASP A 74 11.76 9.42 18.99
N VAL A 75 11.42 8.22 19.50
CA VAL A 75 12.40 7.15 19.74
C VAL A 75 13.06 6.69 18.44
N ASP A 76 12.28 6.49 17.37
CA ASP A 76 12.83 6.11 16.05
C ASP A 76 13.79 7.18 15.53
N ASP A 77 13.41 8.47 15.65
CA ASP A 77 14.22 9.61 15.21
C ASP A 77 15.55 9.72 15.96
N VAL A 78 15.53 9.45 17.27
CA VAL A 78 16.73 9.45 18.11
C VAL A 78 17.64 8.26 17.82
N ILE A 79 17.07 7.06 17.65
CA ILE A 79 17.84 5.87 17.29
C ILE A 79 18.53 6.08 15.95
N ASP A 80 17.82 6.59 14.95
CA ASP A 80 18.42 6.90 13.65
C ASP A 80 19.53 7.95 13.74
N TYR A 81 19.28 9.03 14.47
CA TYR A 81 20.28 10.07 14.70
C TYR A 81 21.54 9.48 15.35
N PHE A 82 21.37 8.60 16.34
CA PHE A 82 22.47 7.89 16.98
C PHE A 82 23.24 7.01 16.00
N MET A 83 22.54 6.20 15.20
CA MET A 83 23.18 5.28 14.24
C MET A 83 23.95 6.01 13.13
N ALA A 84 23.45 7.15 12.65
CA ALA A 84 24.12 7.92 11.59
C ALA A 84 25.40 8.64 12.05
N HIS A 85 25.52 8.94 13.35
CA HIS A 85 26.60 9.75 13.90
C HIS A 85 27.52 8.99 14.86
N SER A 86 27.18 7.73 15.18
CA SER A 86 28.05 6.84 15.94
C SER A 86 29.30 6.46 15.10
N PRO A 87 30.51 6.50 15.67
CA PRO A 87 31.71 6.08 14.95
C PRO A 87 31.61 4.60 14.58
N LYS A 88 31.60 4.30 13.27
CA LYS A 88 31.65 2.90 12.78
C LYS A 88 32.99 2.28 13.22
N PRO A 89 33.01 1.04 13.76
CA PRO A 89 34.26 0.37 14.09
C PRO A 89 35.09 0.18 12.81
N SER A 90 36.22 0.87 12.72
CA SER A 90 37.19 0.64 11.65
C SER A 90 37.92 -0.69 11.90
N PRO A 91 38.30 -1.45 10.86
CA PRO A 91 39.25 -2.54 11.03
C PRO A 91 40.55 -1.98 11.62
N PRO A 92 41.24 -2.73 12.50
CA PRO A 92 42.37 -2.18 13.24
C PRO A 92 43.45 -1.68 12.27
N PRO A 93 43.90 -0.42 12.37
CA PRO A 93 44.98 0.06 11.55
C PRO A 93 46.25 -0.70 11.93
N ARG A 94 46.97 -1.20 10.92
CA ARG A 94 48.33 -1.71 11.09
C ARG A 94 49.22 -0.54 11.55
N SER A 95 49.51 -0.53 12.85
CA SER A 95 50.64 0.13 13.51
C SER A 95 51.03 1.54 13.01
N VAL A 96 50.53 2.59 13.67
CA VAL A 96 51.33 3.82 13.89
C VAL A 96 50.96 4.43 15.26
N ARG A 97 52.01 4.91 15.95
CA ARG A 97 52.11 5.41 17.33
C ARG A 97 51.02 6.41 17.77
N CYS A 98 50.72 6.31 19.08
CA CYS A 98 50.14 7.33 19.94
C CYS A 98 50.65 8.74 19.63
N ASP A 99 49.73 9.66 19.32
CA ASP A 99 49.58 10.99 19.96
C ASP A 99 48.45 11.83 19.32
N GLN A 100 47.29 11.21 19.01
CA GLN A 100 46.08 11.91 18.54
C GLN A 100 44.82 11.62 19.37
N PHE A 101 44.94 10.94 20.52
CA PHE A 101 43.80 10.50 21.35
C PHE A 101 43.09 11.60 22.16
N LEU A 102 43.54 12.86 22.10
CA LEU A 102 42.95 13.94 22.92
C LEU A 102 41.94 14.82 22.17
N PHE A 103 41.77 14.67 20.85
CA PHE A 103 40.79 15.46 20.08
C PHE A 103 39.56 14.67 19.58
N SER A 104 39.52 13.34 19.71
CA SER A 104 38.30 12.57 19.40
C SER A 104 37.25 12.62 20.52
N CYS A 105 37.65 12.89 21.76
CA CYS A 105 36.74 12.95 22.91
C CYS A 105 35.83 14.20 22.93
N LEU A 106 36.25 15.31 22.33
CA LEU A 106 35.50 16.57 22.34
C LEU A 106 34.42 16.65 21.25
N VAL A 107 34.63 15.98 20.11
CA VAL A 107 33.61 15.85 19.06
C VAL A 107 32.48 14.92 19.51
N ASN A 108 32.79 13.88 20.29
CA ASN A 108 31.79 12.96 20.86
C ASN A 108 30.98 13.58 22.00
N ALA A 109 31.52 14.53 22.77
CA ALA A 109 30.82 15.09 23.92
C ALA A 109 29.56 15.90 23.56
N SER A 110 29.57 16.65 22.44
CA SER A 110 28.41 17.44 22.00
C SER A 110 27.32 16.56 21.37
N PHE A 111 27.72 15.55 20.59
CA PHE A 111 26.87 14.50 20.06
C PHE A 111 26.20 13.70 21.20
N ASP A 112 27.01 13.19 22.13
CA ASP A 112 26.53 12.45 23.30
C ASP A 112 25.58 13.31 24.14
N HIS A 113 25.87 14.60 24.31
CA HIS A 113 24.99 15.51 25.05
C HIS A 113 23.64 15.71 24.34
N LYS A 114 23.63 15.85 23.00
CA LYS A 114 22.39 16.02 22.23
C LYS A 114 21.53 14.75 22.24
N VAL A 115 22.14 13.58 22.08
CA VAL A 115 21.46 12.28 22.21
C VAL A 115 20.96 12.10 23.64
N ALA A 116 21.79 12.34 24.66
CA ALA A 116 21.42 12.27 26.07
C ALA A 116 20.18 13.11 26.38
N LYS A 117 20.19 14.36 25.93
CA LYS A 117 19.08 15.30 26.14
C LYS A 117 17.79 14.77 25.52
N ARG A 118 17.83 14.33 24.26
CA ARG A 118 16.64 13.78 23.59
C ARG A 118 16.11 12.51 24.27
N ILE A 119 16.99 11.57 24.66
CA ILE A 119 16.59 10.35 25.37
C ILE A 119 16.02 10.68 26.76
N LYS A 120 16.56 11.69 27.44
CA LYS A 120 16.04 12.17 28.72
C LYS A 120 14.64 12.77 28.53
N ASP A 121 14.44 13.60 27.52
CA ASP A 121 13.15 14.21 27.20
C ASP A 121 12.09 13.13 26.86
N ILE A 122 12.46 12.14 26.05
CA ILE A 122 11.60 10.98 25.74
C ILE A 122 11.21 10.22 27.02
N ASN A 123 12.18 9.91 27.87
CA ASN A 123 11.88 9.25 29.15
C ASN A 123 10.96 10.09 30.04
N GLY A 124 11.08 11.42 30.00
CA GLY A 124 10.17 12.35 30.66
C GLY A 124 8.73 12.18 30.15
N LYS A 125 8.54 12.28 28.82
CA LYS A 125 7.23 12.06 28.17
C LYS A 125 6.65 10.68 28.52
N LEU A 126 7.45 9.61 28.47
CA LEU A 126 7.01 8.27 28.84
C LEU A 126 6.60 8.15 30.31
N SER A 127 7.24 8.91 31.21
CA SER A 127 6.88 8.90 32.64
C SER A 127 5.57 9.64 32.95
N GLU A 128 5.20 10.62 32.12
CA GLU A 128 3.91 11.30 32.20
C GLU A 128 2.78 10.41 31.66
N ILE A 129 3.08 9.53 30.71
CA ILE A 129 2.13 8.57 30.19
C ILE A 129 2.02 7.38 31.14
N LYS A 130 0.94 7.32 31.91
CA LYS A 130 0.70 6.22 32.84
C LYS A 130 0.59 4.89 32.09
N MET A 131 1.47 3.93 32.41
CA MET A 131 1.49 2.57 31.86
C MET A 131 1.14 1.56 32.96
N ASN A 132 -0.12 1.53 33.42
CA ASN A 132 -0.57 0.52 34.38
C ASN A 132 -1.48 -0.51 33.69
N ARG A 133 -1.22 -1.80 33.93
CA ARG A 133 -2.04 -2.92 33.45
C ARG A 133 -3.48 -2.85 33.96
N ASP A 134 -3.71 -2.33 35.15
CA ASP A 134 -5.05 -2.14 35.70
C ASP A 134 -5.89 -1.15 34.90
N MET A 135 -5.24 -0.27 34.11
CA MET A 135 -5.91 0.71 33.26
C MET A 135 -6.52 0.09 32.00
N PHE A 136 -6.04 -1.10 31.59
CA PHE A 136 -6.40 -1.76 30.34
C PHE A 136 -6.96 -3.17 30.52
N SER A 137 -7.27 -3.56 31.77
CA SER A 137 -7.68 -4.93 32.07
C SER A 137 -9.05 -5.26 31.47
N LEU A 138 -9.04 -6.02 30.37
CA LEU A 138 -10.21 -6.71 29.81
C LEU A 138 -10.30 -8.13 30.39
N ASP A 139 -11.52 -8.64 30.61
CA ASP A 139 -11.76 -10.01 31.08
C ASP A 139 -11.09 -11.02 30.12
N ILE A 140 -10.30 -11.91 30.70
CA ILE A 140 -9.31 -12.76 30.02
C ILE A 140 -10.02 -13.87 29.22
N GLY A 141 -10.34 -13.59 27.96
CA GLY A 141 -10.71 -14.60 26.96
C GLY A 141 -9.54 -14.93 26.04
N ASN A 142 -8.86 -16.06 26.30
CA ASN A 142 -7.83 -16.73 25.49
C ASN A 142 -6.83 -15.84 24.74
N ARG A 143 -5.70 -15.57 25.42
CA ARG A 143 -4.46 -15.05 24.83
C ARG A 143 -3.93 -16.02 23.76
N GLN A 144 -3.99 -15.63 22.50
CA GLN A 144 -3.04 -16.15 21.51
C GLN A 144 -1.84 -15.22 21.54
N GLN A 145 -0.73 -15.66 22.15
CA GLN A 145 0.57 -15.12 21.76
C GLN A 145 0.66 -15.29 20.25
N PHE A 146 0.72 -14.19 19.51
CA PHE A 146 1.22 -14.23 18.15
C PHE A 146 2.67 -14.68 18.26
N GLN A 147 2.91 -15.99 18.25
CA GLN A 147 4.17 -16.48 17.72
C GLN A 147 4.27 -15.85 16.34
N VAL A 148 5.33 -15.06 16.15
CA VAL A 148 5.77 -14.63 14.84
C VAL A 148 5.89 -15.91 14.06
N THR A 149 4.86 -16.23 13.30
CA THR A 149 4.87 -17.40 12.44
C THR A 149 5.92 -17.03 11.42
N ASP A 150 7.03 -17.77 11.42
CA ASP A 150 7.97 -17.75 10.31
C ASP A 150 7.14 -17.75 9.04
N VAL A 151 7.42 -16.79 8.15
CA VAL A 151 6.71 -16.76 6.88
C VAL A 151 6.99 -18.10 6.22
N ASP A 152 5.94 -18.92 6.07
CA ASP A 152 6.10 -20.29 5.61
C ASP A 152 6.52 -20.27 4.14
N ARG A 153 7.84 -20.41 3.94
CA ARG A 153 8.51 -20.31 2.63
C ARG A 153 8.23 -21.51 1.72
N SER A 154 7.53 -22.53 2.23
CA SER A 154 7.22 -23.74 1.47
C SER A 154 5.93 -23.64 0.64
N GLN A 155 5.25 -22.49 0.64
CA GLN A 155 3.91 -22.36 0.10
C GLN A 155 3.86 -21.64 -1.26
N THR A 156 4.10 -22.38 -2.35
CA THR A 156 3.73 -21.92 -3.70
C THR A 156 2.24 -22.17 -3.94
N CYS A 157 1.43 -21.11 -3.86
CA CYS A 157 0.02 -21.20 -4.20
C CYS A 157 -0.14 -21.26 -5.74
N SER A 158 -0.79 -22.33 -6.21
CA SER A 158 -1.00 -22.60 -7.64
C SER A 158 -1.85 -21.53 -8.32
N ILE A 159 -1.55 -21.35 -9.61
CA ILE A 159 -2.18 -20.43 -10.55
C ILE A 159 -3.64 -20.86 -10.77
N ASP A 160 -4.60 -20.14 -10.17
CA ASP A 160 -5.96 -20.08 -10.73
C ASP A 160 -6.74 -18.87 -10.19
N GLU A 161 -6.40 -17.67 -10.66
CA GLU A 161 -7.13 -16.45 -10.31
C GLU A 161 -8.30 -16.13 -11.24
N LEU A 162 -8.39 -16.78 -12.40
CA LEU A 162 -9.48 -16.54 -13.36
C LEU A 162 -10.66 -17.50 -13.20
N GLU A 163 -10.56 -18.52 -12.34
CA GLU A 163 -11.69 -19.42 -12.12
C GLU A 163 -12.73 -18.78 -11.20
N VAL A 164 -13.63 -18.01 -11.83
CA VAL A 164 -14.78 -17.34 -11.22
C VAL A 164 -15.74 -18.38 -10.61
N VAL A 165 -16.00 -18.24 -9.31
CA VAL A 165 -16.94 -19.06 -8.53
C VAL A 165 -18.35 -18.49 -8.62
N GLY A 166 -19.35 -19.38 -8.68
CA GLY A 166 -20.76 -19.04 -8.64
C GLY A 166 -21.48 -19.21 -9.98
N ARG A 167 -22.70 -19.72 -9.94
CA ARG A 167 -23.51 -19.98 -11.14
C ARG A 167 -24.13 -18.69 -11.67
N ASP A 168 -24.56 -17.82 -10.78
CA ASP A 168 -25.26 -16.57 -11.12
C ASP A 168 -24.35 -15.63 -11.94
N ILE A 169 -23.08 -15.48 -11.56
CA ILE A 169 -22.12 -14.65 -12.30
C ILE A 169 -21.75 -15.27 -13.66
N LYS A 170 -21.72 -16.61 -13.76
CA LYS A 170 -21.48 -17.30 -15.03
C LYS A 170 -22.65 -17.08 -15.99
N GLN A 171 -23.88 -17.17 -15.49
CA GLN A 171 -25.08 -16.90 -16.27
C GLN A 171 -25.17 -15.42 -16.69
N ALA A 172 -24.96 -14.49 -15.76
CA ALA A 172 -24.98 -13.06 -16.04
C ALA A 172 -23.96 -12.66 -17.12
N ALA A 173 -22.75 -13.24 -17.08
CA ALA A 173 -21.75 -13.03 -18.12
C ALA A 173 -22.22 -13.52 -19.48
N ASP A 174 -22.78 -14.73 -19.56
CA ASP A 174 -23.28 -15.29 -20.81
C ASP A 174 -24.43 -14.47 -21.40
N GLU A 175 -25.38 -14.04 -20.57
CA GLU A 175 -26.50 -13.17 -20.98
C GLU A 175 -26.01 -11.81 -21.50
N LEU A 176 -25.09 -11.15 -20.78
CA LEU A 176 -24.50 -9.88 -21.22
C LEU A 176 -23.70 -10.04 -22.52
N VAL A 177 -22.91 -11.10 -22.68
CA VAL A 177 -22.20 -11.37 -23.93
C VAL A 177 -23.17 -11.54 -25.09
N LYS A 178 -24.25 -12.32 -24.91
CA LYS A 178 -25.30 -12.51 -25.93
C LYS A 178 -25.91 -11.17 -26.34
N MET A 179 -26.23 -10.30 -25.38
CA MET A 179 -26.76 -8.95 -25.66
C MET A 179 -25.76 -8.07 -26.41
N ILE A 180 -24.49 -8.05 -25.99
CA ILE A 180 -23.44 -7.20 -26.57
C ILE A 180 -23.14 -7.60 -28.02
N VAL A 181 -23.05 -8.90 -28.29
CA VAL A 181 -22.76 -9.46 -29.63
C VAL A 181 -23.95 -9.33 -30.58
N SER A 182 -25.17 -9.20 -30.04
CA SER A 182 -26.40 -9.14 -30.84
C SER A 182 -26.40 -8.03 -31.89
N THR A 183 -27.07 -8.31 -33.02
CA THR A 183 -27.28 -7.35 -34.10
C THR A 183 -28.49 -6.46 -33.89
N CYS A 184 -29.27 -6.68 -32.82
CA CYS A 184 -30.54 -5.99 -32.54
C CYS A 184 -30.40 -4.49 -32.27
N TYR A 185 -29.19 -4.01 -31.95
CA TYR A 185 -28.94 -2.57 -31.77
C TYR A 185 -28.35 -1.98 -33.05
N GLU A 186 -29.15 -1.14 -33.71
CA GLU A 186 -28.81 -0.43 -34.95
C GLU A 186 -27.84 0.74 -34.72
N ASN A 187 -27.79 1.28 -33.50
CA ASN A 187 -26.90 2.36 -33.14
C ASN A 187 -25.43 1.97 -33.32
N ARG A 188 -24.66 2.87 -33.93
CA ARG A 188 -23.20 2.73 -34.10
C ARG A 188 -22.49 2.55 -32.76
N SER A 189 -22.92 3.28 -31.73
CA SER A 189 -22.42 3.17 -30.36
C SER A 189 -23.55 2.72 -29.43
N THR A 190 -23.29 1.74 -28.57
CA THR A 190 -24.27 1.27 -27.57
C THR A 190 -23.58 1.00 -26.24
N VAL A 191 -24.13 1.55 -25.16
CA VAL A 191 -23.61 1.44 -23.80
C VAL A 191 -24.40 0.37 -23.03
N PHE A 192 -23.68 -0.50 -22.33
CA PHE A 192 -24.18 -1.50 -21.39
C PHE A 192 -23.54 -1.24 -20.04
N GLY A 193 -24.33 -1.30 -18.97
CA GLY A 193 -23.86 -1.01 -17.62
C GLY A 193 -23.88 -2.22 -16.70
N ILE A 194 -22.91 -2.30 -15.80
CA ILE A 194 -22.86 -3.19 -14.65
C ILE A 194 -22.78 -2.31 -13.40
N GLN A 195 -23.79 -2.35 -12.55
CA GLN A 195 -23.87 -1.55 -11.34
C GLN A 195 -23.92 -2.40 -10.07
N GLY A 196 -23.37 -1.86 -8.98
CA GLY A 196 -23.37 -2.48 -7.67
C GLY A 196 -22.35 -1.88 -6.72
N MET A 197 -22.43 -2.22 -5.43
CA MET A 197 -21.55 -1.67 -4.40
C MET A 197 -20.07 -2.08 -4.56
N GLY A 198 -19.17 -1.49 -3.77
CA GLY A 198 -17.75 -1.85 -3.77
C GLY A 198 -17.52 -3.32 -3.37
N GLY A 199 -16.53 -3.98 -3.99
CA GLY A 199 -16.16 -5.36 -3.65
C GLY A 199 -17.17 -6.46 -4.05
N ILE A 200 -18.28 -6.10 -4.73
CA ILE A 200 -19.34 -7.05 -5.12
C ILE A 200 -18.98 -7.92 -6.34
N GLY A 201 -17.91 -7.59 -7.08
CA GLY A 201 -17.45 -8.37 -8.25
C GLY A 201 -17.82 -7.80 -9.63
N LYS A 202 -18.11 -6.50 -9.75
CA LYS A 202 -18.40 -5.85 -11.05
C LYS A 202 -17.26 -6.01 -12.06
N THR A 203 -16.05 -5.64 -11.67
CA THR A 203 -14.83 -5.76 -12.48
C THR A 203 -14.59 -7.22 -12.87
N THR A 204 -14.80 -8.17 -11.96
CA THR A 204 -14.70 -9.61 -12.25
C THR A 204 -15.70 -10.07 -13.31
N LEU A 205 -16.96 -9.60 -13.24
CA LEU A 205 -17.96 -9.87 -14.28
C LEU A 205 -17.55 -9.25 -15.63
N ALA A 206 -17.08 -8.00 -15.63
CA ALA A 206 -16.62 -7.32 -16.84
C ALA A 206 -15.39 -8.02 -17.45
N GLN A 207 -14.42 -8.48 -16.66
CA GLN A 207 -13.27 -9.24 -17.12
C GLN A 207 -13.69 -10.57 -17.75
N LYS A 208 -14.68 -11.26 -17.17
CA LYS A 208 -15.23 -12.49 -17.75
C LYS A 208 -15.87 -12.25 -19.10
N ILE A 209 -16.59 -11.13 -19.28
CA ILE A 209 -17.19 -10.72 -20.56
C ILE A 209 -16.10 -10.35 -21.57
N PHE A 210 -15.14 -9.50 -21.18
CA PHE A 210 -14.07 -9.03 -22.05
C PHE A 210 -13.20 -10.18 -22.60
N ASN A 211 -12.99 -11.21 -21.79
CA ASN A 211 -12.23 -12.40 -22.17
C ASN A 211 -13.06 -13.49 -22.86
N ASP A 212 -14.38 -13.31 -23.03
CA ASP A 212 -15.23 -14.30 -23.71
C ASP A 212 -14.86 -14.40 -25.19
N GLN A 213 -14.78 -15.64 -25.69
CA GLN A 213 -14.38 -15.93 -27.07
C GLN A 213 -15.28 -15.22 -28.09
N ARG A 214 -16.59 -15.11 -27.84
CA ARG A 214 -17.53 -14.45 -28.75
C ARG A 214 -17.26 -12.95 -28.85
N ILE A 215 -16.81 -12.32 -27.77
CA ILE A 215 -16.38 -10.92 -27.77
C ILE A 215 -15.06 -10.78 -28.54
N ARG A 216 -14.10 -11.68 -28.31
CA ARG A 216 -12.81 -11.66 -29.02
C ARG A 216 -12.96 -11.84 -30.53
N GLU A 217 -13.87 -12.70 -30.97
CA GLU A 217 -14.11 -12.95 -32.40
C GLU A 217 -14.94 -11.86 -33.09
N LYS A 218 -15.84 -11.19 -32.36
CA LYS A 218 -16.77 -10.20 -32.95
C LYS A 218 -16.14 -8.83 -33.17
N PHE A 219 -15.26 -8.41 -32.26
CA PHE A 219 -14.66 -7.07 -32.26
C PHE A 219 -13.20 -7.15 -32.70
N GLN A 220 -12.75 -6.19 -33.50
CA GLN A 220 -11.36 -6.11 -34.00
C GLN A 220 -10.45 -5.37 -33.05
N VAL A 221 -11.03 -4.51 -32.20
CA VAL A 221 -10.32 -3.65 -31.26
C VAL A 221 -10.94 -3.83 -29.89
N HIS A 222 -10.11 -4.11 -28.88
CA HIS A 222 -10.52 -4.29 -27.49
C HIS A 222 -9.74 -3.31 -26.61
N ILE A 223 -10.46 -2.47 -25.88
CA ILE A 223 -9.87 -1.42 -25.05
C ILE A 223 -10.44 -1.57 -23.64
N TRP A 224 -9.57 -1.56 -22.63
CA TRP A 224 -9.97 -1.59 -21.22
C TRP A 224 -9.39 -0.38 -20.49
N LEU A 225 -10.24 0.59 -20.14
CA LEU A 225 -9.81 1.78 -19.43
C LEU A 225 -10.32 1.72 -17.98
N CYS A 226 -9.42 1.83 -17.02
CA CYS A 226 -9.76 2.01 -15.61
C CYS A 226 -9.90 3.50 -15.31
N ILE A 227 -11.04 3.93 -14.80
CA ILE A 227 -11.34 5.33 -14.53
C ILE A 227 -11.14 5.61 -13.05
N SER A 228 -10.04 6.30 -12.70
CA SER A 228 -9.84 6.79 -11.33
C SER A 228 -10.73 7.99 -11.03
N GLN A 229 -10.96 8.28 -9.73
CA GLN A 229 -11.59 9.55 -9.32
C GLN A 229 -10.84 10.77 -9.85
N SER A 230 -9.51 10.66 -9.91
CA SER A 230 -8.61 11.67 -10.50
C SER A 230 -7.83 11.06 -11.67
N TYR A 231 -8.25 11.36 -12.90
CA TYR A 231 -7.56 10.95 -14.14
C TYR A 231 -7.21 12.18 -14.98
N THR A 232 -6.18 12.06 -15.83
CA THR A 232 -5.88 13.08 -16.84
C THR A 232 -6.49 12.66 -18.17
N GLU A 233 -7.23 13.56 -18.84
CA GLU A 233 -7.82 13.25 -20.14
C GLU A 233 -6.76 12.79 -21.16
N ILE A 234 -5.60 13.47 -21.17
CA ILE A 234 -4.46 13.13 -22.04
C ILE A 234 -3.97 11.69 -21.77
N GLY A 235 -3.76 11.33 -20.50
CA GLY A 235 -3.32 10.00 -20.12
C GLY A 235 -4.31 8.92 -20.54
N LEU A 236 -5.60 9.19 -20.34
CA LEU A 236 -6.67 8.26 -20.69
C LEU A 236 -6.77 8.04 -22.21
N ILE A 237 -6.68 9.11 -23.02
CA ILE A 237 -6.71 8.99 -24.49
C ILE A 237 -5.49 8.21 -24.99
N ARG A 238 -4.29 8.48 -24.46
CA ARG A 238 -3.08 7.74 -24.81
C ARG A 238 -3.22 6.24 -24.52
N GLN A 239 -3.78 5.89 -23.37
CA GLN A 239 -4.03 4.49 -23.02
C GLN A 239 -5.00 3.84 -24.01
N ALA A 240 -6.07 4.54 -24.39
CA ALA A 240 -7.03 4.06 -25.39
C ALA A 240 -6.37 3.81 -26.75
N ILE A 241 -5.50 4.72 -27.23
CA ILE A 241 -4.76 4.57 -28.48
C ILE A 241 -3.83 3.35 -28.43
N ARG A 242 -3.06 3.20 -27.34
CA ARG A 242 -2.13 2.09 -27.14
C ARG A 242 -2.86 0.75 -27.15
N MET A 243 -3.98 0.64 -26.44
CA MET A 243 -4.81 -0.57 -26.44
C MET A 243 -5.51 -0.82 -27.77
N ALA A 244 -5.77 0.23 -28.55
CA ALA A 244 -6.26 0.09 -29.91
C ALA A 244 -5.20 -0.41 -30.91
N GLY A 245 -3.94 -0.57 -30.47
CA GLY A 245 -2.83 -1.08 -31.26
C GLY A 245 -2.02 -0.02 -32.00
N ALA A 246 -2.05 1.24 -31.54
CA ALA A 246 -1.31 2.35 -32.15
C ALA A 246 -0.36 3.03 -31.14
N THR A 247 0.68 3.71 -31.66
CA THR A 247 1.67 4.45 -30.86
C THR A 247 1.36 5.95 -30.87
N CYS A 248 1.49 6.62 -29.73
CA CYS A 248 1.21 8.06 -29.59
C CYS A 248 2.25 8.80 -28.75
N ASP A 249 3.48 8.28 -28.64
CA ASP A 249 4.48 8.81 -27.71
C ASP A 249 4.98 10.22 -28.09
N GLN A 250 4.79 10.63 -29.34
CA GLN A 250 5.14 11.96 -29.84
C GLN A 250 4.00 12.99 -29.71
N LEU A 251 2.78 12.55 -29.39
CA LEU A 251 1.59 13.41 -29.34
C LEU A 251 1.36 13.86 -27.90
N GLU A 252 1.36 15.18 -27.65
CA GLU A 252 1.29 15.72 -26.28
C GLU A 252 -0.06 16.33 -25.94
N THR A 253 -0.81 16.83 -26.94
CA THR A 253 -2.04 17.59 -26.69
C THR A 253 -3.30 16.80 -26.98
N LYS A 254 -4.40 17.14 -26.29
CA LYS A 254 -5.74 16.57 -26.56
C LYS A 254 -6.17 16.76 -28.03
N THR A 255 -5.80 17.90 -28.63
CA THR A 255 -6.09 18.25 -30.03
C THR A 255 -5.38 17.37 -31.05
N GLU A 256 -4.23 16.79 -30.70
CA GLU A 256 -3.51 15.82 -31.53
C GLU A 256 -3.99 14.38 -31.27
N LEU A 257 -4.21 14.05 -30.00
CA LEU A 257 -4.54 12.70 -29.56
C LEU A 257 -5.95 12.26 -29.97
N LEU A 258 -6.96 13.13 -29.87
CA LEU A 258 -8.34 12.76 -30.23
C LEU A 258 -8.52 12.39 -31.70
N PRO A 259 -8.03 13.19 -32.68
CA PRO A 259 -8.07 12.78 -34.09
C PRO A 259 -7.31 11.48 -34.35
N HIS A 260 -6.17 11.28 -33.71
CA HIS A 260 -5.40 10.05 -33.87
C HIS A 260 -6.15 8.82 -33.36
N LEU A 261 -6.82 8.92 -32.20
CA LEU A 261 -7.70 7.86 -31.70
C LEU A 261 -8.86 7.59 -32.68
N MET A 262 -9.51 8.65 -33.17
CA MET A 262 -10.60 8.55 -34.15
C MET A 262 -10.18 7.80 -35.40
N ASP A 263 -9.01 8.10 -35.95
CA ASP A 263 -8.49 7.45 -37.15
C ASP A 263 -8.07 6.00 -36.87
N THR A 264 -7.51 5.73 -35.69
CA THR A 264 -7.12 4.38 -35.27
C THR A 264 -8.31 3.41 -35.21
N ILE A 265 -9.48 3.88 -34.77
CA ILE A 265 -10.68 3.05 -34.60
C ILE A 265 -11.67 3.14 -35.78
N ARG A 266 -11.41 4.04 -36.73
CA ARG A 266 -12.30 4.30 -37.87
C ARG A 266 -12.62 3.02 -38.64
N GLY A 267 -13.90 2.75 -38.83
CA GLY A 267 -14.37 1.60 -39.63
C GLY A 267 -14.15 0.22 -38.99
N LYS A 268 -13.70 0.16 -37.73
CA LYS A 268 -13.50 -1.11 -36.99
C LYS A 268 -14.67 -1.41 -36.05
N ASN A 269 -14.87 -2.68 -35.73
CA ASN A 269 -15.74 -3.07 -34.61
C ASN A 269 -14.94 -2.96 -33.31
N VAL A 270 -15.43 -2.16 -32.36
CA VAL A 270 -14.70 -1.81 -31.13
C VAL A 270 -15.47 -2.27 -29.90
N PHE A 271 -14.79 -2.96 -28.99
CA PHE A 271 -15.29 -3.23 -27.64
C PHE A 271 -14.48 -2.42 -26.63
N LEU A 272 -15.15 -1.51 -25.93
CA LEU A 272 -14.57 -0.64 -24.92
C LEU A 272 -15.12 -1.01 -23.56
N VAL A 273 -14.26 -1.23 -22.57
CA VAL A 273 -14.62 -1.30 -21.16
C VAL A 273 -14.19 -0.02 -20.48
N LEU A 274 -15.12 0.62 -19.77
CA LEU A 274 -14.87 1.72 -18.84
C LEU A 274 -15.12 1.19 -17.42
N ASP A 275 -14.05 0.87 -16.70
CA ASP A 275 -14.11 0.26 -15.38
C ASP A 275 -14.06 1.31 -14.26
N ASP A 276 -14.92 1.16 -13.26
CA ASP A 276 -15.11 2.01 -12.08
C ASP A 276 -15.42 3.48 -12.40
N VAL A 277 -16.38 3.75 -13.30
CA VAL A 277 -16.77 5.12 -13.68
C VAL A 277 -17.50 5.83 -12.55
N TRP A 278 -16.97 7.00 -12.13
CA TRP A 278 -17.54 7.85 -11.07
C TRP A 278 -18.50 8.93 -11.59
N LYS A 279 -18.22 9.49 -12.77
CA LYS A 279 -19.00 10.54 -13.44
C LYS A 279 -19.16 10.22 -14.92
N SER A 280 -20.26 10.64 -15.52
CA SER A 280 -20.56 10.36 -16.93
C SER A 280 -19.72 11.20 -17.92
N ASP A 281 -19.08 12.26 -17.46
CA ASP A 281 -18.27 13.22 -18.25
C ASP A 281 -17.19 12.53 -19.09
N VAL A 282 -16.51 11.52 -18.54
CA VAL A 282 -15.47 10.75 -19.24
C VAL A 282 -15.99 10.13 -20.55
N TRP A 283 -17.26 9.77 -20.58
CA TRP A 283 -17.89 9.30 -21.80
C TRP A 283 -18.48 10.46 -22.60
N ILE A 284 -19.32 11.28 -21.98
CA ILE A 284 -20.12 12.29 -22.69
C ILE A 284 -19.23 13.33 -23.37
N ASP A 285 -18.23 13.84 -22.65
CA ASP A 285 -17.44 14.99 -23.07
C ASP A 285 -16.14 14.60 -23.75
N LEU A 286 -15.64 13.38 -23.50
CA LEU A 286 -14.32 12.94 -23.95
C LEU A 286 -14.35 11.79 -24.96
N LEU A 287 -14.91 10.63 -24.59
CA LEU A 287 -14.75 9.39 -25.37
C LEU A 287 -15.89 9.11 -26.37
N ARG A 288 -17.08 9.69 -26.19
CA ARG A 288 -18.23 9.40 -27.06
C ARG A 288 -17.95 9.71 -28.53
N LEU A 289 -17.47 10.93 -28.81
CA LEU A 289 -17.23 11.39 -30.18
C LEU A 289 -16.21 10.52 -30.94
N PRO A 290 -15.05 10.14 -30.37
CA PRO A 290 -14.16 9.19 -31.00
C PRO A 290 -14.84 7.87 -31.36
N PHE A 291 -15.52 7.26 -30.39
CA PHE A 291 -16.07 5.91 -30.56
C PHE A 291 -17.30 5.85 -31.48
N GLU A 292 -17.95 6.98 -31.78
CA GLU A 292 -18.95 7.09 -32.86
C GLU A 292 -18.35 6.96 -34.28
N ARG A 293 -17.02 7.06 -34.44
CA ARG A 293 -16.32 6.82 -35.72
C ARG A 293 -15.99 5.36 -36.00
N GLY A 294 -16.15 4.48 -35.00
CA GLY A 294 -16.13 3.04 -35.21
C GLY A 294 -17.25 2.58 -36.13
N LEU A 295 -17.09 1.42 -36.78
CA LEU A 295 -18.17 0.79 -37.54
C LEU A 295 -19.29 0.34 -36.59
N LYS A 296 -18.91 -0.34 -35.51
CA LYS A 296 -19.80 -0.74 -34.42
C LYS A 296 -19.04 -0.74 -33.10
N SER A 297 -19.38 0.19 -32.23
CA SER A 297 -18.80 0.36 -30.90
C SER A 297 -19.76 -0.15 -29.84
N ARG A 298 -19.23 -0.97 -28.92
CA ARG A 298 -19.95 -1.50 -27.77
C ARG A 298 -19.17 -1.13 -26.53
N ILE A 299 -19.83 -0.45 -25.60
CA ILE A 299 -19.21 0.12 -24.41
C ILE A 299 -19.80 -0.59 -23.21
N LEU A 300 -18.96 -1.25 -22.42
CA LEU A 300 -19.32 -1.85 -21.16
C LEU A 300 -18.81 -0.96 -20.02
N VAL A 301 -19.70 -0.51 -19.15
CA VAL A 301 -19.38 0.39 -18.06
C VAL A 301 -19.58 -0.33 -16.75
N THR A 302 -18.60 -0.28 -15.85
CA THR A 302 -18.83 -0.66 -14.45
C THR A 302 -18.89 0.59 -13.59
N THR A 303 -19.85 0.65 -12.65
CA THR A 303 -20.00 1.81 -11.76
C THR A 303 -20.71 1.42 -10.46
N ARG A 304 -20.60 2.27 -9.44
CA ARG A 304 -21.39 2.20 -8.20
C ARG A 304 -22.68 3.02 -8.29
N HIS A 305 -22.81 3.86 -9.30
CA HIS A 305 -23.79 4.94 -9.40
C HIS A 305 -24.74 4.66 -10.57
N LEU A 306 -26.02 4.40 -10.26
CA LEU A 306 -27.01 4.07 -11.30
C LEU A 306 -27.33 5.28 -12.20
N ASP A 307 -27.27 6.47 -11.63
CA ASP A 307 -27.37 7.79 -12.27
C ASP A 307 -26.35 7.95 -13.41
N VAL A 308 -25.09 7.55 -13.21
CA VAL A 308 -24.06 7.57 -14.26
C VAL A 308 -24.50 6.77 -15.50
N LEU A 309 -25.10 5.59 -15.32
CA LEU A 309 -25.60 4.78 -16.44
C LEU A 309 -26.81 5.43 -17.14
N ALA A 310 -27.66 6.12 -16.38
CA ALA A 310 -28.80 6.84 -16.94
C ALA A 310 -28.35 8.04 -17.78
N GLU A 311 -27.39 8.82 -17.28
CA GLU A 311 -26.77 9.96 -17.97
C GLU A 311 -26.03 9.52 -19.25
N MET A 312 -25.37 8.37 -19.22
CA MET A 312 -24.72 7.77 -20.39
C MET A 312 -25.70 7.11 -21.38
N HIS A 313 -27.01 7.15 -21.10
CA HIS A 313 -28.06 6.50 -21.89
C HIS A 313 -27.79 5.01 -22.14
N ALA A 314 -27.42 4.28 -21.08
CA ALA A 314 -27.19 2.84 -21.16
C ALA A 314 -28.44 2.11 -21.68
N ALA A 315 -28.26 1.30 -22.72
CA ALA A 315 -29.32 0.49 -23.31
C ALA A 315 -29.76 -0.65 -22.37
N TYR A 316 -28.87 -1.06 -21.46
CA TYR A 316 -29.14 -2.03 -20.43
C TYR A 316 -28.25 -1.78 -19.21
N ALA A 317 -28.79 -1.97 -18.00
CA ALA A 317 -28.07 -1.84 -16.75
C ALA A 317 -28.27 -3.11 -15.90
N HIS A 318 -27.24 -3.94 -15.79
CA HIS A 318 -27.23 -5.11 -14.93
C HIS A 318 -26.89 -4.74 -13.50
N LYS A 319 -27.74 -5.10 -12.55
CA LYS A 319 -27.44 -4.99 -11.12
C LYS A 319 -26.79 -6.28 -10.63
N VAL A 320 -25.54 -6.19 -10.18
CA VAL A 320 -24.86 -7.31 -9.54
C VAL A 320 -25.48 -7.56 -8.17
N ASN A 321 -25.92 -8.79 -7.94
CA ASN A 321 -26.46 -9.22 -6.66
C ASN A 321 -25.35 -9.76 -5.75
N LYS A 322 -25.61 -9.75 -4.45
CA LYS A 322 -24.74 -10.43 -3.48
C LYS A 322 -24.67 -11.92 -3.81
N MET A 323 -23.50 -12.50 -3.55
CA MET A 323 -23.28 -13.92 -3.71
C MET A 323 -24.14 -14.68 -2.70
N ASN A 324 -24.82 -15.73 -3.16
CA ASN A 324 -25.58 -16.61 -2.27
C ASN A 324 -24.62 -17.39 -1.34
N ASP A 325 -25.12 -17.85 -0.19
CA ASP A 325 -24.26 -18.48 0.82
C ASP A 325 -23.53 -19.74 0.31
N ARG A 326 -24.12 -20.48 -0.64
CA ARG A 326 -23.53 -21.70 -1.20
C ARG A 326 -22.32 -21.37 -2.05
N ASP A 327 -22.46 -20.45 -2.99
CA ASP A 327 -21.37 -19.98 -3.85
C ASP A 327 -20.31 -19.25 -3.01
N GLY A 328 -20.74 -18.54 -1.95
CA GLY A 328 -19.85 -17.91 -0.98
C GLY A 328 -19.03 -18.90 -0.17
N LEU A 329 -19.62 -20.01 0.25
CA LEU A 329 -18.92 -21.11 0.92
C LEU A 329 -17.92 -21.79 -0.01
N GLU A 330 -18.31 -22.03 -1.27
CA GLU A 330 -17.41 -22.57 -2.30
C GLU A 330 -16.18 -21.65 -2.47
N LEU A 331 -16.40 -20.34 -2.58
CA LEU A 331 -15.33 -19.36 -2.70
C LEU A 331 -14.41 -19.35 -1.46
N LEU A 332 -15.00 -19.36 -0.26
CA LEU A 332 -14.26 -19.39 1.00
C LEU A 332 -13.35 -20.62 1.07
N MET A 333 -13.92 -21.82 0.85
CA MET A 333 -13.19 -23.08 0.95
C MET A 333 -12.06 -23.16 -0.07
N LYS A 334 -12.35 -22.78 -1.32
CA LYS A 334 -11.36 -22.79 -2.39
C LYS A 334 -10.17 -21.86 -2.13
N LYS A 335 -10.39 -20.76 -1.40
CA LYS A 335 -9.34 -19.78 -1.10
C LYS A 335 -8.66 -20.01 0.26
N SER A 336 -9.28 -20.77 1.16
CA SER A 336 -8.70 -21.10 2.47
C SER A 336 -7.91 -22.40 2.48
N PHE A 337 -8.18 -23.33 1.56
CA PHE A 337 -7.57 -24.65 1.54
C PHE A 337 -6.83 -24.93 0.23
N ARG A 338 -5.86 -25.83 0.30
CA ARG A 338 -5.22 -26.43 -0.88
C ARG A 338 -6.12 -27.51 -1.49
N PRO A 339 -5.99 -27.83 -2.80
CA PRO A 339 -6.89 -28.77 -3.48
C PRO A 339 -7.00 -30.17 -2.86
N TYR A 340 -5.98 -30.61 -2.11
CA TYR A 340 -5.90 -31.93 -1.50
C TYR A 340 -6.26 -31.95 0.00
N GLU A 341 -6.54 -30.81 0.61
CA GLU A 341 -6.88 -30.74 2.04
C GLU A 341 -8.33 -31.18 2.29
N GLN A 342 -8.57 -31.86 3.41
CA GLN A 342 -9.90 -32.31 3.80
C GLN A 342 -10.68 -31.14 4.41
N THR A 343 -11.83 -30.80 3.82
CA THR A 343 -12.60 -29.58 4.15
C THR A 343 -13.94 -29.84 4.84
N SER A 344 -14.35 -31.10 4.99
CA SER A 344 -15.68 -31.47 5.52
C SER A 344 -15.98 -30.83 6.87
N ASP A 345 -14.99 -30.82 7.77
CA ASP A 345 -15.15 -30.44 9.17
C ASP A 345 -15.28 -28.92 9.38
N PHE A 346 -15.07 -28.13 8.32
CA PHE A 346 -15.10 -26.67 8.34
C PHE A 346 -16.39 -26.10 7.74
N SER A 347 -17.24 -26.92 7.14
CA SER A 347 -18.40 -26.44 6.37
C SER A 347 -19.37 -25.59 7.20
N ASP A 348 -19.70 -26.05 8.41
CA ASP A 348 -20.65 -25.35 9.29
C ASP A 348 -20.13 -23.99 9.76
N VAL A 349 -18.88 -23.94 10.23
CA VAL A 349 -18.24 -22.70 10.68
C VAL A 349 -17.98 -21.77 9.49
N GLY A 350 -17.59 -22.31 8.34
CA GLY A 350 -17.39 -21.56 7.11
C GLY A 350 -18.68 -20.88 6.65
N TYR A 351 -19.82 -21.57 6.72
CA TYR A 351 -21.12 -20.99 6.36
C TYR A 351 -21.50 -19.81 7.26
N GLN A 352 -21.22 -19.89 8.56
CA GLN A 352 -21.43 -18.77 9.50
C GLN A 352 -20.51 -17.58 9.22
N ILE A 353 -19.26 -17.85 8.83
CA ILE A 353 -18.29 -16.83 8.42
C ILE A 353 -18.75 -16.14 7.13
N VAL A 354 -19.24 -16.88 6.13
CA VAL A 354 -19.78 -16.32 4.88
C VAL A 354 -20.96 -15.40 5.15
N LYS A 355 -21.86 -15.79 6.07
CA LYS A 355 -22.97 -14.92 6.50
C LYS A 355 -22.48 -13.61 7.11
N LYS A 356 -21.44 -13.64 7.94
CA LYS A 356 -20.81 -12.42 8.47
C LYS A 356 -20.14 -11.56 7.39
N CYS A 357 -19.74 -12.16 6.26
CA CYS A 357 -19.22 -11.43 5.09
C CYS A 357 -20.33 -10.82 4.20
N ASP A 358 -21.60 -11.03 4.53
CA ASP A 358 -22.77 -10.43 3.85
C ASP A 358 -22.79 -10.70 2.33
N GLY A 359 -22.30 -11.87 1.91
CA GLY A 359 -22.28 -12.31 0.52
C GLY A 359 -21.39 -11.46 -0.41
N LEU A 360 -20.45 -10.68 0.12
CA LEU A 360 -19.51 -9.87 -0.67
C LEU A 360 -18.27 -10.69 -1.05
N PRO A 361 -17.97 -10.90 -2.34
CA PRO A 361 -16.82 -11.70 -2.76
C PRO A 361 -15.47 -11.18 -2.23
N LEU A 362 -15.25 -9.86 -2.22
CA LEU A 362 -14.01 -9.29 -1.64
C LEU A 362 -13.88 -9.63 -0.15
N ALA A 363 -14.96 -9.48 0.61
CA ALA A 363 -14.98 -9.79 2.05
C ALA A 363 -14.63 -11.26 2.30
N ILE A 364 -15.26 -12.17 1.54
CA ILE A 364 -15.00 -13.60 1.63
C ILE A 364 -13.53 -13.89 1.29
N LYS A 365 -12.97 -13.30 0.22
CA LYS A 365 -11.56 -13.47 -0.16
C LYS A 365 -10.59 -13.03 0.94
N VAL A 366 -10.75 -11.83 1.50
CA VAL A 366 -9.78 -11.36 2.51
C VAL A 366 -9.87 -12.16 3.81
N VAL A 367 -11.08 -12.61 4.21
CA VAL A 367 -11.25 -13.49 5.37
C VAL A 367 -10.69 -14.88 5.09
N SER A 368 -10.88 -15.40 3.88
CA SER A 368 -10.30 -16.69 3.47
C SER A 368 -8.78 -16.69 3.57
N GLY A 369 -8.13 -15.54 3.29
CA GLY A 369 -6.69 -15.34 3.46
C GLY A 369 -6.23 -15.38 4.91
N VAL A 370 -7.05 -14.91 5.86
CA VAL A 370 -6.79 -15.08 7.30
C VAL A 370 -6.89 -16.56 7.68
N LEU A 371 -7.96 -17.22 7.24
CA LEU A 371 -8.24 -18.63 7.51
C LEU A 371 -7.23 -19.57 6.85
N ALA A 372 -6.58 -19.16 5.77
CA ALA A 372 -5.52 -19.92 5.09
C ALA A 372 -4.30 -20.20 5.98
N THR A 373 -4.17 -19.51 7.12
CA THR A 373 -3.14 -19.77 8.14
C THR A 373 -3.64 -20.59 9.33
N LYS A 374 -4.92 -20.98 9.35
CA LYS A 374 -5.58 -21.71 10.43
C LYS A 374 -5.83 -23.15 9.99
N ARG A 375 -5.54 -24.10 10.88
CA ARG A 375 -5.55 -25.54 10.55
C ARG A 375 -6.57 -26.32 11.35
N THR A 376 -7.12 -25.74 12.41
CA THR A 376 -8.10 -26.42 13.27
C THR A 376 -9.46 -25.73 13.22
N ARG A 377 -10.53 -26.51 13.45
CA ARG A 377 -11.89 -25.98 13.58
C ARG A 377 -12.00 -24.93 14.68
N GLY A 378 -11.35 -25.16 15.83
CA GLY A 378 -11.35 -24.21 16.94
C GLY A 378 -10.74 -22.86 16.58
N GLU A 379 -9.70 -22.84 15.74
CA GLU A 379 -9.15 -21.57 15.22
C GLU A 379 -10.13 -20.85 14.30
N TRP A 380 -10.87 -21.56 13.45
CA TRP A 380 -11.91 -20.96 12.62
C TRP A 380 -13.07 -20.40 13.46
N GLU A 381 -13.48 -21.12 14.50
CA GLU A 381 -14.49 -20.66 15.46
C GLU A 381 -14.00 -19.40 16.20
N ASN A 382 -12.73 -19.36 16.59
CA ASN A 382 -12.13 -18.14 17.17
C ASN A 382 -12.16 -16.96 16.20
N ILE A 383 -11.88 -17.17 14.90
CA ILE A 383 -11.99 -16.11 13.89
C ILE A 383 -13.45 -15.68 13.69
N ARG A 384 -14.39 -16.62 13.67
CA ARG A 384 -15.82 -16.33 13.59
C ARG A 384 -16.25 -15.48 14.78
N ASP A 385 -15.85 -15.84 15.99
CA ASP A 385 -16.32 -15.21 17.24
C ASP A 385 -15.53 -13.94 17.60
N SER A 386 -14.42 -13.69 16.91
CA SER A 386 -13.64 -12.47 17.08
C SER A 386 -14.40 -11.22 16.62
N ARG A 387 -13.86 -10.08 17.02
CA ARG A 387 -14.39 -8.77 16.65
C ARG A 387 -13.88 -8.31 15.29
N TRP A 388 -14.81 -8.12 14.36
CA TRP A 388 -14.49 -7.74 12.97
C TRP A 388 -14.56 -6.23 12.72
N SER A 389 -15.21 -5.44 13.57
CA SER A 389 -15.34 -3.99 13.41
C SER A 389 -14.89 -3.23 14.65
N VAL A 390 -14.56 -1.96 14.46
CA VAL A 390 -14.04 -1.07 15.51
C VAL A 390 -14.84 0.23 15.49
N HIS A 391 -15.07 0.85 16.64
CA HIS A 391 -15.84 2.09 16.71
C HIS A 391 -15.11 3.21 15.93
N GLY A 392 -15.87 4.09 15.28
CA GLY A 392 -15.33 5.19 14.47
C GLY A 392 -14.86 4.81 13.05
N LEU A 393 -14.69 3.52 12.75
CA LEU A 393 -14.38 3.07 11.38
C LEU A 393 -15.65 3.14 10.52
N PRO A 394 -15.58 3.70 9.30
CA PRO A 394 -16.71 3.71 8.39
C PRO A 394 -17.24 2.30 8.15
N LYS A 395 -18.57 2.16 8.06
CA LYS A 395 -19.25 0.86 7.92
C LYS A 395 -18.71 0.03 6.75
N GLU A 396 -18.33 0.70 5.65
CA GLU A 396 -17.80 0.08 4.43
C GLU A 396 -16.36 -0.44 4.58
N LEU A 397 -15.59 0.11 5.53
CA LEU A 397 -14.19 -0.28 5.79
C LEU A 397 -14.07 -1.27 6.96
N GLY A 398 -15.13 -1.42 7.75
CA GLY A 398 -15.19 -2.34 8.87
C GLY A 398 -15.48 -3.78 8.47
N GLY A 399 -15.62 -4.62 9.50
CA GLY A 399 -16.00 -6.01 9.32
C GLY A 399 -14.85 -6.83 8.66
N PRO A 400 -15.13 -7.59 7.59
CA PRO A 400 -14.17 -8.47 6.93
C PRO A 400 -12.84 -7.81 6.54
N LEU A 401 -12.89 -6.55 6.05
CA LEU A 401 -11.69 -5.83 5.61
C LEU A 401 -10.77 -5.51 6.80
N TYR A 402 -11.32 -4.92 7.86
CA TYR A 402 -10.55 -4.65 9.07
C TYR A 402 -10.04 -5.93 9.74
N LEU A 403 -10.83 -7.01 9.75
CA LEU A 403 -10.38 -8.30 10.25
C LEU A 403 -9.12 -8.79 9.53
N SER A 404 -9.08 -8.66 8.20
CA SER A 404 -7.91 -9.07 7.40
C SER A 404 -6.64 -8.32 7.80
N TYR A 405 -6.75 -7.00 8.02
CA TYR A 405 -5.65 -6.18 8.52
C TYR A 405 -5.26 -6.57 9.96
N ARG A 406 -6.25 -6.74 10.85
CA ARG A 406 -6.01 -7.04 12.27
C ARG A 406 -5.21 -8.34 12.44
N HIS A 407 -5.47 -9.34 11.61
CA HIS A 407 -4.80 -10.64 11.68
C HIS A 407 -3.52 -10.76 10.83
N LEU A 408 -3.02 -9.66 10.26
CA LEU A 408 -1.68 -9.63 9.68
C LEU A 408 -0.59 -9.69 10.78
N PRO A 409 0.56 -10.31 10.50
CA PRO A 409 1.77 -10.12 11.29
C PRO A 409 2.19 -8.64 11.38
N PRO A 410 2.82 -8.18 12.47
CA PRO A 410 3.13 -6.76 12.70
C PRO A 410 3.91 -6.10 11.55
N GLN A 411 4.88 -6.79 10.97
CA GLN A 411 5.70 -6.28 9.86
C GLN A 411 4.85 -6.08 8.61
N LEU A 412 4.00 -7.06 8.29
CA LEU A 412 3.11 -7.01 7.12
C LEU A 412 2.04 -5.94 7.23
N LYS A 413 1.67 -5.53 8.45
CA LYS A 413 0.79 -4.37 8.64
C LYS A 413 1.46 -3.09 8.14
N GLN A 414 2.77 -2.89 8.34
CA GLN A 414 3.47 -1.73 7.77
C GLN A 414 3.54 -1.82 6.23
N CYS A 415 3.85 -3.00 5.70
CA CYS A 415 3.86 -3.25 4.26
C CYS A 415 2.49 -2.99 3.61
N PHE A 416 1.40 -3.44 4.24
CA PHE A 416 0.03 -3.15 3.81
C PHE A 416 -0.27 -1.65 3.78
N LEU A 417 0.02 -0.95 4.88
CA LEU A 417 -0.24 0.49 4.97
C LEU A 417 0.57 1.26 3.93
N TRP A 418 1.81 0.83 3.67
CA TRP A 418 2.63 1.39 2.60
C TRP A 418 2.01 1.22 1.21
N CYS A 419 1.56 0.02 0.86
CA CYS A 419 0.87 -0.23 -0.41
C CYS A 419 -0.43 0.59 -0.54
N ALA A 420 -1.13 0.82 0.57
CA ALA A 420 -2.35 1.63 0.60
C ALA A 420 -2.09 3.12 0.36
N LEU A 421 -0.87 3.61 0.60
CA LEU A 421 -0.49 5.01 0.30
C LEU A 421 -0.18 5.23 -1.18
N LEU A 422 0.06 4.18 -1.96
CA LEU A 422 0.30 4.30 -3.39
C LEU A 422 -0.97 4.84 -4.10
N PRO A 423 -0.84 5.48 -5.27
CA PRO A 423 -2.00 5.96 -6.00
C PRO A 423 -2.98 4.84 -6.39
N PRO A 424 -4.27 5.16 -6.64
CA PRO A 424 -5.20 4.21 -7.24
C PRO A 424 -4.65 3.64 -8.54
N TYR A 425 -4.87 2.35 -8.78
CA TYR A 425 -4.40 1.63 -9.98
C TYR A 425 -2.88 1.62 -10.19
N PHE A 426 -2.10 2.06 -9.19
CA PHE A 426 -0.65 1.97 -9.23
C PHE A 426 -0.21 0.50 -9.29
N GLU A 427 0.70 0.21 -10.21
CA GLU A 427 1.28 -1.12 -10.38
C GLU A 427 2.32 -1.38 -9.29
N ILE A 428 2.05 -2.37 -8.45
CA ILE A 428 2.88 -2.72 -7.31
C ILE A 428 3.85 -3.81 -7.73
N VAL A 429 5.01 -3.38 -8.23
CA VAL A 429 6.14 -4.24 -8.58
C VAL A 429 6.79 -4.78 -7.31
N ARG A 430 6.92 -6.11 -7.21
CA ARG A 430 7.47 -6.85 -6.06
C ARG A 430 8.82 -6.29 -5.62
N ASP A 431 9.75 -6.16 -6.57
CA ASP A 431 11.12 -5.78 -6.29
C ASP A 431 11.18 -4.34 -5.75
N ASP A 432 10.38 -3.43 -6.32
CA ASP A 432 10.30 -2.03 -5.89
C ASP A 432 9.84 -1.91 -4.43
N VAL A 433 8.72 -2.56 -4.08
CA VAL A 433 8.21 -2.52 -2.71
C VAL A 433 9.13 -3.24 -1.73
N ALA A 434 9.81 -4.31 -2.15
CA ALA A 434 10.80 -4.99 -1.33
C ALA A 434 11.93 -4.01 -0.93
N TYR A 435 12.49 -3.27 -1.88
CA TYR A 435 13.51 -2.26 -1.59
C TYR A 435 12.97 -1.11 -0.71
N TRP A 436 11.75 -0.63 -0.97
CA TRP A 436 11.13 0.41 -0.15
C TRP A 436 10.91 -0.06 1.29
N TRP A 437 10.42 -1.28 1.51
CA TRP A 437 10.18 -1.82 2.85
C TRP A 437 11.48 -2.09 3.63
N VAL A 438 12.54 -2.50 2.93
CA VAL A 438 13.88 -2.62 3.52
C VAL A 438 14.40 -1.25 3.95
N ALA A 439 14.33 -0.25 3.06
CA ALA A 439 14.78 1.12 3.34
C ALA A 439 13.98 1.80 4.47
N GLU A 440 12.67 1.55 4.55
CA GLU A 440 11.83 1.96 5.67
C GLU A 440 12.17 1.24 6.99
N GLY A 441 12.78 0.06 6.90
CA GLY A 441 13.13 -0.79 8.04
C GLY A 441 11.94 -1.59 8.58
N PHE A 442 11.01 -1.99 7.70
CA PHE A 442 9.88 -2.87 8.04
C PHE A 442 10.28 -4.34 8.09
N VAL A 443 11.35 -4.70 7.39
CA VAL A 443 11.82 -6.08 7.24
C VAL A 443 12.78 -6.42 8.37
N ARG A 444 12.59 -7.59 8.98
CA ARG A 444 13.50 -8.09 10.02
C ARG A 444 14.66 -8.78 9.34
N LYS A 445 15.88 -8.44 9.75
CA LYS A 445 17.08 -9.15 9.29
C LYS A 445 17.13 -10.50 9.99
N GLU A 446 17.35 -11.55 9.21
CA GLU A 446 17.62 -12.90 9.69
C GLU A 446 18.97 -13.36 9.16
N ASP A 447 19.77 -14.04 9.98
CA ASP A 447 21.15 -14.40 9.60
C ASP A 447 21.22 -15.39 8.44
N SER A 448 20.14 -16.14 8.19
CA SER A 448 20.11 -17.21 7.20
C SER A 448 19.76 -16.75 5.78
N TYR A 449 19.25 -15.52 5.60
CA TYR A 449 18.73 -15.08 4.30
C TYR A 449 19.00 -13.60 4.01
N PRO A 450 19.21 -13.24 2.73
CA PRO A 450 19.25 -11.85 2.32
C PRO A 450 17.95 -11.12 2.67
N ILE A 451 18.07 -9.89 3.18
CA ILE A 451 16.92 -9.12 3.67
C ILE A 451 15.88 -8.81 2.57
N HIS A 452 16.30 -8.73 1.30
CA HIS A 452 15.40 -8.50 0.17
C HIS A 452 14.54 -9.74 -0.12
N GLU A 453 15.09 -10.95 -0.04
CA GLU A 453 14.31 -12.20 -0.20
C GLU A 453 13.21 -12.30 0.88
N ILE A 454 13.50 -11.86 2.11
CA ILE A 454 12.51 -11.78 3.19
C ILE A 454 11.42 -10.77 2.83
N ALA A 455 11.79 -9.63 2.25
CA ALA A 455 10.85 -8.59 1.83
C ALA A 455 9.96 -9.03 0.66
N GLU A 456 10.52 -9.77 -0.30
CA GLU A 456 9.75 -10.40 -1.39
C GLU A 456 8.77 -11.44 -0.84
N GLU A 457 9.18 -12.22 0.15
CA GLU A 457 8.29 -13.19 0.80
C GLU A 457 7.14 -12.49 1.54
N TYR A 458 7.38 -11.31 2.12
CA TYR A 458 6.31 -10.46 2.67
C TYR A 458 5.29 -10.04 1.61
N TYR A 459 5.75 -9.70 0.40
CA TYR A 459 4.88 -9.36 -0.72
C TYR A 459 4.00 -10.54 -1.12
N HIS A 460 4.59 -11.73 -1.27
CA HIS A 460 3.85 -12.94 -1.58
C HIS A 460 2.86 -13.31 -0.49
N GLU A 461 3.19 -13.08 0.78
CA GLU A 461 2.24 -13.32 1.88
C GLU A 461 1.03 -12.37 1.83
N LEU A 462 1.20 -11.11 1.42
CA LEU A 462 0.06 -10.21 1.17
C LEU A 462 -0.82 -10.71 0.00
N ILE A 463 -0.23 -11.32 -1.03
CA ILE A 463 -0.97 -11.99 -2.11
C ILE A 463 -1.73 -13.21 -1.57
N ARG A 464 -1.08 -14.10 -0.80
CA ARG A 464 -1.72 -15.28 -0.19
C ARG A 464 -2.91 -14.90 0.69
N ARG A 465 -2.83 -13.73 1.34
CA ARG A 465 -3.92 -13.17 2.15
C ARG A 465 -5.02 -12.46 1.36
N ASN A 466 -4.95 -12.47 0.03
CA ASN A 466 -5.86 -11.80 -0.90
C ASN A 466 -5.94 -10.27 -0.68
N ILE A 467 -4.89 -9.68 -0.11
CA ILE A 467 -4.79 -8.24 0.12
C ILE A 467 -4.24 -7.54 -1.13
N LEU A 468 -3.21 -8.13 -1.72
CA LEU A 468 -2.72 -7.78 -3.05
C LEU A 468 -3.31 -8.73 -4.08
N GLN A 469 -3.63 -8.20 -5.25
CA GLN A 469 -4.20 -8.93 -6.39
C GLN A 469 -3.14 -9.00 -7.48
N PRO A 470 -2.48 -10.15 -7.69
CA PRO A 470 -1.47 -10.28 -8.72
C PRO A 470 -2.09 -10.12 -10.10
N ARG A 471 -1.29 -9.59 -11.02
CA ARG A 471 -1.66 -9.41 -12.40
C ARG A 471 -1.53 -10.77 -13.13
N PRO A 472 -2.60 -11.27 -13.77
CA PRO A 472 -2.58 -12.61 -14.38
C PRO A 472 -1.58 -12.72 -15.54
N GLU A 473 -1.11 -11.60 -16.09
CA GLU A 473 -0.10 -11.54 -17.14
C GLU A 473 1.30 -11.95 -16.65
N PHE A 474 1.55 -11.93 -15.34
CA PHE A 474 2.86 -12.20 -14.73
C PHE A 474 2.87 -13.55 -14.01
N VAL A 475 3.54 -14.53 -14.62
CA VAL A 475 3.59 -15.93 -14.13
C VAL A 475 4.21 -16.01 -12.73
N ASP A 476 5.25 -15.21 -12.47
CA ASP A 476 5.94 -15.14 -11.18
C ASP A 476 5.19 -14.29 -10.15
N LYS A 477 4.05 -13.70 -10.53
CA LYS A 477 3.27 -12.75 -9.72
C LYS A 477 4.11 -11.54 -9.27
N GLY A 478 5.11 -11.14 -10.06
CA GLY A 478 5.98 -10.01 -9.77
C GLY A 478 5.27 -8.66 -9.75
N GLU A 479 4.05 -8.58 -10.28
CA GLU A 479 3.23 -7.37 -10.29
C GLU A 479 1.84 -7.61 -9.73
N SER A 480 1.35 -6.64 -8.95
CA SER A 480 0.03 -6.71 -8.33
C SER A 480 -0.61 -5.33 -8.20
N THR A 481 -1.88 -5.34 -7.81
CA THR A 481 -2.65 -4.14 -7.46
C THR A 481 -3.29 -4.31 -6.09
N MET A 482 -3.75 -3.20 -5.50
CA MET A 482 -4.54 -3.21 -4.27
C MET A 482 -5.95 -2.69 -4.55
N HIS A 483 -6.96 -3.44 -4.14
CA HIS A 483 -8.36 -3.08 -4.29
C HIS A 483 -8.69 -1.80 -3.48
N ASP A 484 -9.50 -0.91 -4.04
CA ASP A 484 -9.75 0.43 -3.47
C ASP A 484 -10.27 0.42 -2.04
N LEU A 485 -11.20 -0.47 -1.68
CA LEU A 485 -11.68 -0.59 -0.29
C LEU A 485 -10.57 -0.95 0.71
N LEU A 486 -9.59 -1.79 0.31
CA LEU A 486 -8.41 -2.09 1.14
C LEU A 486 -7.47 -0.88 1.22
N ARG A 487 -7.31 -0.16 0.11
CA ARG A 487 -6.57 1.10 0.05
C ARG A 487 -7.18 2.15 0.97
N SER A 488 -8.49 2.37 0.89
CA SER A 488 -9.24 3.29 1.76
C SER A 488 -9.14 2.91 3.23
N LEU A 489 -9.17 1.61 3.55
CA LEU A 489 -8.92 1.13 4.92
C LEU A 489 -7.50 1.53 5.38
N GLY A 490 -6.48 1.25 4.58
CA GLY A 490 -5.10 1.60 4.93
C GLY A 490 -4.90 3.11 5.09
N GLN A 491 -5.42 3.91 4.15
CA GLN A 491 -5.38 5.37 4.21
C GLN A 491 -6.09 5.92 5.45
N TYR A 492 -7.27 5.37 5.79
CA TYR A 492 -7.97 5.74 7.02
C TYR A 492 -7.12 5.42 8.27
N LEU A 493 -6.42 4.28 8.28
CA LEU A 493 -5.59 3.84 9.39
C LEU A 493 -4.26 4.63 9.53
N THR A 494 -3.80 5.31 8.48
CA THR A 494 -2.57 6.12 8.49
C THR A 494 -2.78 7.63 8.41
N LYS A 495 -4.02 8.10 8.30
CA LYS A 495 -4.37 9.49 7.99
C LYS A 495 -3.72 10.56 8.87
N ASP A 496 -3.38 10.21 10.11
CA ASP A 496 -2.81 11.14 11.09
C ASP A 496 -1.31 11.42 10.85
N HIS A 497 -0.62 10.57 10.08
CA HIS A 497 0.83 10.67 9.86
C HIS A 497 1.26 10.43 8.42
N SER A 498 0.35 10.11 7.50
CA SER A 498 0.69 9.83 6.11
C SER A 498 -0.40 10.35 5.18
N LEU A 499 0.03 10.90 4.05
CA LEU A 499 -0.86 11.50 3.06
C LEU A 499 -0.52 10.98 1.66
N SER A 500 -1.56 10.58 0.93
CA SER A 500 -1.51 10.42 -0.52
C SER A 500 -2.20 11.64 -1.13
N MET A 501 -1.41 12.58 -1.65
CA MET A 501 -1.89 13.82 -2.20
C MET A 501 -2.30 13.65 -3.67
N ASN A 502 -3.53 14.07 -3.95
CA ASN A 502 -4.09 14.22 -5.29
C ASN A 502 -4.60 15.68 -5.47
N SER A 503 -5.07 16.02 -6.67
CA SER A 503 -5.54 17.38 -7.01
C SER A 503 -6.63 17.94 -6.09
N GLU A 504 -7.36 17.08 -5.37
CA GLU A 504 -8.48 17.46 -4.50
C GLU A 504 -8.08 17.77 -3.05
N ASN A 505 -6.90 17.31 -2.59
CA ASN A 505 -6.45 17.43 -1.20
C ASN A 505 -5.20 18.34 -1.07
N SER A 506 -5.31 19.58 -1.56
CA SER A 506 -4.18 20.53 -1.69
C SER A 506 -3.68 21.16 -0.38
N LYS A 507 -4.26 20.83 0.78
CA LYS A 507 -3.79 21.36 2.08
C LYS A 507 -2.80 20.39 2.71
N ALA A 508 -1.53 20.80 2.75
CA ALA A 508 -0.48 20.06 3.44
C ALA A 508 -0.78 19.98 4.94
N LEU A 509 -0.70 18.75 5.48
CA LEU A 509 -0.70 18.52 6.91
C LEU A 509 0.72 18.72 7.46
N PRO A 510 0.92 19.41 8.59
CA PRO A 510 2.24 19.53 9.21
C PRO A 510 2.70 18.17 9.74
N ASN A 511 4.03 17.95 9.78
CA ASN A 511 4.67 16.78 10.41
C ASN A 511 4.27 15.39 9.86
N LEU A 512 4.06 15.27 8.55
CA LEU A 512 3.84 13.97 7.93
C LEU A 512 5.10 13.10 8.04
N ARG A 513 4.89 11.81 8.32
CA ARG A 513 5.93 10.78 8.23
C ARG A 513 6.11 10.31 6.79
N ARG A 514 5.02 10.27 6.00
CA ARG A 514 5.04 9.79 4.62
C ARG A 514 4.16 10.65 3.73
N LEU A 515 4.70 11.05 2.59
CA LEU A 515 4.00 11.83 1.59
C LEU A 515 4.18 11.17 0.22
N VAL A 516 3.06 10.79 -0.38
CA VAL A 516 3.00 10.32 -1.77
C VAL A 516 2.30 11.39 -2.59
N ILE A 517 2.90 11.81 -3.69
CA ILE A 517 2.38 12.84 -4.58
C ILE A 517 2.28 12.26 -5.98
N SER A 518 1.04 12.21 -6.49
CA SER A 518 0.74 11.78 -7.86
C SER A 518 -0.02 12.85 -8.65
N SER A 519 -0.11 14.06 -8.12
CA SER A 519 -0.66 15.24 -8.80
C SER A 519 0.44 16.08 -9.43
N ASP A 520 0.08 16.87 -10.44
CA ASP A 520 0.96 17.87 -11.03
C ASP A 520 1.24 18.99 -10.01
N ILE A 521 2.47 19.00 -9.51
CA ILE A 521 3.03 20.03 -8.63
C ILE A 521 4.36 20.54 -9.20
N GLU A 522 4.67 21.81 -8.96
CA GLU A 522 5.96 22.40 -9.29
C GLU A 522 6.94 22.30 -8.12
N GLU A 523 6.44 22.29 -6.88
CA GLU A 523 7.24 22.25 -5.66
C GLU A 523 6.62 21.37 -4.56
N ILE A 524 7.47 20.89 -3.64
CA ILE A 524 7.05 20.10 -2.49
C ILE A 524 6.34 21.01 -1.49
N PRO A 525 5.07 20.74 -1.13
CA PRO A 525 4.31 21.65 -0.30
C PRO A 525 4.79 21.65 1.15
N ALA A 526 4.94 22.86 1.73
CA ALA A 526 5.28 23.09 3.13
C ALA A 526 6.52 22.31 3.63
N ILE A 527 7.54 22.14 2.79
CA ILE A 527 8.73 21.31 3.09
C ILE A 527 9.43 21.72 4.39
N GLU A 528 9.42 23.01 4.74
CA GLU A 528 9.97 23.52 5.99
C GLU A 528 9.27 23.02 7.26
N GLU A 529 8.01 22.58 7.15
CA GLU A 529 7.20 22.08 8.25
C GLU A 529 7.34 20.55 8.41
N GLN A 530 7.99 19.86 7.48
CA GLN A 530 8.00 18.39 7.40
C GLN A 530 9.20 17.74 8.10
N LYS A 531 9.55 18.21 9.30
CA LYS A 531 10.79 17.83 10.00
C LYS A 531 10.91 16.33 10.33
N HIS A 532 9.79 15.62 10.39
CA HIS A 532 9.73 14.20 10.76
C HIS A 532 9.52 13.25 9.57
N MET A 533 9.54 13.77 8.35
CA MET A 533 9.30 12.99 7.14
C MET A 533 10.35 11.90 6.97
N ARG A 534 9.88 10.69 6.70
CA ARG A 534 10.68 9.49 6.43
C ARG A 534 10.67 9.14 4.96
N SER A 535 9.57 9.45 4.28
CA SER A 535 9.36 9.01 2.92
C SER A 535 8.65 10.06 2.09
N LEU A 536 9.26 10.40 0.96
CA LEU A 536 8.70 11.27 -0.05
C LEU A 536 8.74 10.56 -1.39
N LEU A 537 7.56 10.33 -1.98
CA LEU A 537 7.42 9.69 -3.27
C LEU A 537 6.68 10.65 -4.21
N ILE A 538 7.31 11.03 -5.31
CA ILE A 538 6.75 11.85 -6.37
C ILE A 538 6.86 11.05 -7.66
N PHE A 539 5.71 10.69 -8.23
CA PHE A 539 5.64 9.83 -9.41
C PHE A 539 5.07 10.54 -10.61
N ASN A 540 5.70 10.33 -11.78
CA ASN A 540 5.15 10.70 -13.09
C ASN A 540 4.70 12.17 -13.20
N ASN A 541 5.33 13.06 -12.44
CA ASN A 541 5.03 14.48 -12.44
C ASN A 541 6.07 15.24 -13.27
N LYS A 542 5.75 15.44 -14.55
CA LYS A 542 6.64 16.11 -15.50
C LYS A 542 6.88 17.59 -15.18
N ASN A 543 5.97 18.24 -14.44
CA ASN A 543 6.08 19.65 -14.07
C ASN A 543 7.00 19.87 -12.85
N PHE A 544 7.34 18.81 -12.12
CA PHE A 544 8.33 18.85 -11.07
C PHE A 544 9.73 18.84 -11.68
N GLU A 545 10.26 20.03 -12.01
CA GLU A 545 11.53 20.19 -12.73
C GLU A 545 12.74 20.49 -11.83
N LEU A 546 12.51 20.86 -10.57
CA LEU A 546 13.57 21.26 -9.64
C LEU A 546 13.33 20.74 -8.22
N VAL A 547 14.34 20.09 -7.66
CA VAL A 547 14.41 19.80 -6.22
C VAL A 547 14.97 21.03 -5.49
N ASN A 548 14.17 21.66 -4.63
CA ASN A 548 14.60 22.82 -3.84
C ASN A 548 15.69 22.43 -2.82
N LYS A 549 16.66 23.33 -2.58
CA LYS A 549 17.72 23.17 -1.57
C LYS A 549 17.20 22.99 -0.14
N GLU A 550 15.97 23.43 0.12
CA GLU A 550 15.31 23.22 1.40
C GLU A 550 14.98 21.74 1.69
N ILE A 551 15.20 20.82 0.74
CA ILE A 551 15.18 19.37 0.96
C ILE A 551 16.10 18.93 2.12
N ARG A 552 17.17 19.69 2.42
CA ARG A 552 18.01 19.42 3.60
C ARG A 552 17.26 19.49 4.94
N ARG A 553 16.10 20.15 5.01
CA ARG A 553 15.31 20.29 6.24
C ARG A 553 14.61 19.00 6.65
N ILE A 554 14.37 18.08 5.72
CA ILE A 554 13.77 16.78 6.02
C ILE A 554 14.85 15.75 6.40
N GLU A 555 15.63 16.07 7.44
CA GLU A 555 16.84 15.34 7.88
C GLU A 555 16.60 13.85 8.18
N HIS A 556 15.34 13.47 8.46
CA HIS A 556 14.93 12.11 8.82
C HIS A 556 14.51 11.22 7.65
N ILE A 557 14.57 11.72 6.41
CA ILE A 557 14.17 10.97 5.22
C ILE A 557 15.04 9.73 5.00
N ARG A 558 14.39 8.60 4.73
CA ARG A 558 14.97 7.30 4.40
C ARG A 558 14.70 6.89 2.95
N VAL A 559 13.53 7.27 2.42
CA VAL A 559 13.10 6.93 1.06
C VAL A 559 12.76 8.20 0.29
N LEU A 560 13.49 8.45 -0.79
CA LEU A 560 13.23 9.53 -1.72
C LEU A 560 13.06 8.95 -3.13
N VAL A 561 11.83 8.99 -3.65
CA VAL A 561 11.48 8.50 -4.97
C VAL A 561 10.99 9.67 -5.81
N LEU A 562 11.68 9.96 -6.92
CA LEU A 562 11.39 11.05 -7.85
C LEU A 562 11.17 10.53 -9.28
N THR A 563 10.70 9.29 -9.40
CA THR A 563 10.62 8.56 -10.66
C THR A 563 9.65 9.23 -11.65
N GLY A 564 10.07 9.36 -12.91
CA GLY A 564 9.23 9.93 -13.97
C GLY A 564 8.98 11.43 -13.82
N THR A 565 9.81 12.14 -13.06
CA THR A 565 9.72 13.59 -12.89
C THR A 565 10.52 14.38 -13.94
N GLY A 566 10.20 15.66 -14.10
CA GLY A 566 10.88 16.56 -15.03
C GLY A 566 12.28 17.01 -14.61
N ILE A 567 12.80 16.50 -13.49
CA ILE A 567 14.03 17.03 -12.87
C ILE A 567 15.26 16.86 -13.76
N HIS A 568 16.05 17.92 -13.84
CA HIS A 568 17.28 17.97 -14.64
C HIS A 568 18.56 17.86 -13.81
N ASN A 569 18.50 18.26 -12.53
CA ASN A 569 19.65 18.25 -11.63
C ASN A 569 19.20 17.95 -10.20
N ILE A 570 20.07 17.30 -9.44
CA ILE A 570 19.91 17.11 -7.99
C ILE A 570 20.83 18.12 -7.27
N PRO A 571 20.33 18.89 -6.28
CA PRO A 571 21.15 19.85 -5.57
C PRO A 571 22.11 19.15 -4.59
N GLU A 572 23.27 19.77 -4.34
CA GLU A 572 24.27 19.30 -3.35
C GLU A 572 23.68 19.09 -1.94
N SER A 573 22.58 19.76 -1.62
CA SER A 573 21.87 19.61 -0.35
C SER A 573 21.28 18.21 -0.15
N VAL A 574 21.07 17.42 -1.21
CA VAL A 574 20.64 16.02 -1.04
C VAL A 574 21.71 15.21 -0.31
N GLY A 575 22.99 15.50 -0.53
CA GLY A 575 24.09 14.82 0.15
C GLY A 575 24.16 15.04 1.67
N SER A 576 23.40 15.98 2.24
CA SER A 576 23.30 16.13 3.70
C SER A 576 22.29 15.17 4.35
N LEU A 577 21.52 14.41 3.56
CA LEU A 577 20.49 13.49 4.03
C LEU A 577 21.10 12.14 4.45
N VAL A 578 21.93 12.16 5.49
CA VAL A 578 22.75 11.00 5.93
C VAL A 578 21.94 9.76 6.32
N LEU A 579 20.63 9.90 6.55
CA LEU A 579 19.69 8.81 6.84
C LEU A 579 19.01 8.21 5.59
N LEU A 580 19.23 8.81 4.42
CA LEU A 580 18.65 8.33 3.17
C LEU A 580 19.21 6.96 2.83
N ARG A 581 18.32 5.99 2.66
CA ARG A 581 18.64 4.58 2.33
C ARG A 581 18.25 4.22 0.91
N LEU A 582 17.25 4.89 0.35
CA LEU A 582 16.82 4.67 -1.02
C LEU A 582 16.64 6.00 -1.74
N LEU A 583 17.32 6.12 -2.88
CA LEU A 583 17.18 7.23 -3.82
C LEU A 583 16.82 6.67 -5.20
N ASP A 584 15.61 6.96 -5.67
CA ASP A 584 15.14 6.58 -7.00
C ASP A 584 14.96 7.82 -7.87
N LEU A 585 15.75 7.91 -8.93
CA LEU A 585 15.75 8.97 -9.92
C LEU A 585 15.46 8.43 -11.33
N SER A 586 14.82 7.27 -11.41
CA SER A 586 14.55 6.61 -12.69
C SER A 586 13.59 7.42 -13.55
N PHE A 587 13.74 7.35 -14.87
CA PHE A 587 12.94 8.06 -15.87
C PHE A 587 12.90 9.59 -15.64
N THR A 588 13.98 10.15 -15.12
CA THR A 588 14.16 11.61 -14.98
C THR A 588 15.07 12.16 -16.08
N LYS A 589 15.19 13.49 -16.18
CA LYS A 589 16.05 14.15 -17.18
C LYS A 589 17.43 14.51 -16.61
N ILE A 590 17.86 13.85 -15.54
CA ILE A 590 19.15 14.13 -14.91
C ILE A 590 20.30 13.67 -15.79
N ASN A 591 21.33 14.50 -15.90
CA ASN A 591 22.53 14.16 -16.68
C ASN A 591 23.71 13.78 -15.78
N ASN A 592 23.76 14.32 -14.56
CA ASN A 592 24.84 14.11 -13.61
C ASN A 592 24.29 14.04 -12.18
N LEU A 593 25.00 13.32 -11.31
CA LEU A 593 24.78 13.36 -9.87
C LEU A 593 25.81 14.29 -9.22
N PRO A 594 25.42 15.08 -8.19
CA PRO A 594 26.36 15.89 -7.44
C PRO A 594 27.33 15.00 -6.64
N GLU A 595 28.57 15.47 -6.45
CA GLU A 595 29.59 14.70 -5.71
C GLU A 595 29.15 14.41 -4.27
N SER A 596 28.33 15.28 -3.67
CA SER A 596 27.79 15.08 -2.32
C SER A 596 26.90 13.85 -2.16
N ILE A 597 26.43 13.19 -3.23
CA ILE A 597 25.79 11.87 -3.12
C ILE A 597 26.74 10.86 -2.44
N GLY A 598 28.05 11.01 -2.59
CA GLY A 598 29.06 10.22 -1.88
C GLY A 598 29.03 10.37 -0.35
N ASN A 599 28.38 11.42 0.19
CA ASN A 599 28.21 11.63 1.63
C ASN A 599 27.05 10.84 2.24
N LEU A 600 26.23 10.16 1.42
CA LEU A 600 25.08 9.40 1.87
C LEU A 600 25.50 8.04 2.47
N VAL A 601 26.06 8.07 3.67
CA VAL A 601 26.66 6.90 4.36
C VAL A 601 25.68 5.78 4.72
N SER A 602 24.38 6.02 4.60
CA SER A 602 23.31 5.04 4.83
C SER A 602 22.63 4.58 3.54
N LEU A 603 23.05 5.06 2.37
CA LEU A 603 22.42 4.72 1.10
C LEU A 603 22.64 3.22 0.79
N GLU A 604 21.55 2.49 0.64
CA GLU A 604 21.53 1.07 0.30
C GLU A 604 21.15 0.86 -1.16
N TYR A 605 20.27 1.71 -1.70
CA TYR A 605 19.75 1.58 -3.06
C TYR A 605 19.75 2.92 -3.79
N LEU A 606 20.41 2.95 -4.96
CA LEU A 606 20.40 4.05 -5.91
C LEU A 606 19.89 3.54 -7.25
N ARG A 607 18.78 4.11 -7.74
CA ARG A 607 18.19 3.74 -9.02
C ARG A 607 18.23 4.91 -9.99
N LEU A 608 18.75 4.63 -11.19
CA LEU A 608 19.04 5.60 -12.26
C LEU A 608 18.59 5.05 -13.62
N TYR A 609 17.51 4.26 -13.65
CA TYR A 609 17.04 3.67 -14.90
C TYR A 609 16.52 4.77 -15.84
N GLY A 610 16.91 4.74 -17.11
CA GLY A 610 16.67 5.82 -18.09
C GLY A 610 15.39 5.66 -18.91
#